data_AF-A0AAJ0IX79-F1
#
_entry.id   AF-A0AAJ0IX79-F1
#
_cell.length_a   1.000
_cell.length_b   1.000
_cell.length_c   1.000
_cell.angle_alpha   90.00
_cell.angle_beta   90.00
_cell.angle_gamma   90.00
#
_symmetry.space_group_name_H-M   'P 1'
#
loop_
_entity.id
_entity.type
_entity.pdbx_description
1 polymer ?
#
loop_
_entity_poly.entity_id
_entity_poly.type
_entity_poly.pdbx_seq_one_letter_code
_entity_poly.pdbx_strand_id
1 'polypeptide(L)' 'MLLLCGLLCDLLCDAAIWQPQRNALSDLVDVQVLDFPGFDSIGQMAAHVLAVAPPLFALAGHSMGGRVA' A
#
# COMPACT_ATOMS: atom_id res chain seq x y z
N MET A 1 0.98 -11.99 15.46
CA MET A 1 1.93 -11.10 14.77
C MET A 1 1.17 -10.53 13.59
N LEU A 2 0.63 -9.32 13.73
CA LEU A 2 -0.22 -8.69 12.71
C LEU A 2 0.70 -8.27 11.56
N LEU A 3 0.57 -8.95 10.42
CA LEU A 3 1.19 -8.51 9.18
C LEU A 3 0.48 -7.23 8.76
N LEU A 4 1.23 -6.17 8.44
CA LEU A 4 0.66 -5.02 7.76
C LEU A 4 0.46 -5.38 6.29
N CYS A 5 -0.72 -5.17 5.72
CA CYS A 5 -0.93 -5.23 4.27
C CYS A 5 -0.98 -3.80 3.72
N GLY A 6 0.07 -3.38 3.01
CA GLY A 6 0.09 -2.11 2.30
C GLY A 6 -0.60 -2.25 0.94
N LEU A 7 -1.57 -1.37 0.66
CA LEU A 7 -2.29 -1.32 -0.62
C LEU A 7 -1.96 0.00 -1.32
N LEU A 8 -1.35 -0.08 -2.49
CA LEU A 8 -0.76 1.08 -3.15
C LEU A 8 -1.65 1.61 -4.29
N CYS A 9 -2.07 2.87 -4.17
CA CYS A 9 -2.89 3.57 -5.16
C CYS A 9 -2.07 4.16 -6.32
N ASP A 10 -2.73 4.36 -7.47
CA ASP A 10 -2.17 4.99 -8.67
C ASP A 10 -2.64 6.44 -8.80
N LEU A 11 -2.07 7.22 -9.73
CA LEU A 11 -2.32 8.67 -9.92
C LEU A 11 -3.80 9.04 -10.11
N LEU A 12 -4.62 8.12 -10.61
CA LEU A 12 -6.05 8.33 -10.91
C LEU A 12 -6.99 7.49 -10.03
N CYS A 13 -6.47 6.84 -8.99
CA CYS A 13 -7.27 6.02 -8.08
C CYS A 13 -6.98 6.41 -6.63
N ASP A 14 -7.95 6.21 -5.76
CA ASP A 14 -7.80 6.40 -4.32
C ASP A 14 -8.07 5.07 -3.58
N ALA A 15 -8.07 5.15 -2.24
CA ALA A 15 -8.30 4.01 -1.38
C ALA A 15 -9.61 3.24 -1.62
N ALA A 16 -10.59 3.81 -2.34
CA ALA A 16 -11.85 3.15 -2.63
C ALA A 16 -11.68 1.89 -3.46
N ILE A 17 -10.69 1.82 -4.37
CA ILE A 17 -10.46 0.63 -5.22
C ILE A 17 -10.12 -0.62 -4.38
N TRP A 18 -9.60 -0.38 -3.17
CA TRP A 18 -9.15 -1.41 -2.26
C TRP A 18 -10.21 -1.81 -1.23
N GLN A 19 -11.36 -1.14 -1.19
CA GLN A 19 -12.40 -1.41 -0.20
C GLN A 19 -12.80 -2.89 -0.10
N PRO A 20 -12.98 -3.63 -1.21
CA PRO A 20 -13.29 -5.06 -1.14
C PRO A 20 -12.19 -5.87 -0.44
N GLN A 21 -10.92 -5.61 -0.74
CA GLN A 21 -9.77 -6.30 -0.14
C GLN A 21 -9.61 -5.94 1.34
N ARG A 22 -9.80 -4.66 1.70
CA ARG A 22 -9.78 -4.24 3.12
C ARG A 22 -10.82 -5.01 3.93
N ASN A 23 -12.05 -5.11 3.42
CA ASN A 23 -13.11 -5.84 4.10
C ASN A 23 -12.75 -7.32 4.25
N ALA A 24 -12.29 -7.96 3.18
CA ALA A 24 -11.95 -9.39 3.17
C ALA A 24 -10.76 -9.75 4.08
N LEU A 25 -9.84 -8.81 4.32
CA LEU A 25 -8.62 -9.04 5.09
C LEU A 25 -8.67 -8.49 6.52
N SER A 26 -9.65 -7.66 6.86
CA SER A 26 -9.73 -6.94 8.13
C SER A 26 -9.74 -7.83 9.38
N ASP A 27 -10.24 -9.07 9.28
CA ASP A 27 -10.24 -10.04 10.39
C ASP A 27 -8.90 -10.79 10.54
N LEU A 28 -8.00 -10.69 9.57
CA LEU A 28 -6.75 -11.45 9.50
C LEU A 28 -5.52 -10.59 9.82
N VAL A 29 -5.53 -9.35 9.36
CA VAL A 29 -4.37 -8.46 9.33
C VAL A 29 -4.80 -7.00 9.47
N ASP A 30 -3.88 -6.15 9.94
CA ASP A 30 -4.08 -4.72 9.83
C ASP A 30 -3.83 -4.29 8.37
N VAL A 31 -4.81 -3.60 7.77
CA VAL A 31 -4.77 -3.23 6.35
C VAL A 31 -4.65 -1.72 6.24
N GLN A 32 -3.56 -1.24 5.65
CA GLN A 32 -3.35 0.17 5.37
C GLN A 32 -3.31 0.41 3.87
N VAL A 33 -3.90 1.52 3.44
CA VAL A 33 -3.77 2.00 2.07
C VAL A 33 -2.82 3.17 2.09
N LEU A 34 -1.84 3.17 1.19
CA LEU A 34 -0.90 4.27 1.00
C LEU A 34 -1.15 4.93 -0.35
N ASP A 35 -1.27 6.25 -0.29
CA ASP A 35 -1.35 7.14 -1.45
C ASP A 35 -0.02 7.89 -1.60
N PHE A 36 0.30 8.34 -2.82
CA PHE A 36 1.58 9.00 -3.14
C PHE A 36 1.45 10.43 -3.68
N PRO A 37 0.66 11.33 -3.06
CA PRO A 37 0.57 12.70 -3.53
C PRO A 37 1.92 13.40 -3.41
N GLY A 38 2.35 14.05 -4.50
CA GLY A 38 3.58 14.86 -4.51
C GLY A 38 4.89 14.07 -4.67
N PHE A 39 4.84 12.74 -4.82
CA PHE A 39 6.00 11.96 -5.24
C PHE A 39 6.09 11.93 -6.77
N ASP A 40 7.29 12.11 -7.32
CA ASP A 40 7.55 12.11 -8.76
C ASP A 40 8.46 10.95 -9.21
N SER A 41 8.85 10.06 -8.29
CA SER A 41 9.66 8.89 -8.59
C SER A 41 9.23 7.64 -7.83
N ILE A 42 9.28 6.50 -8.51
CA ILE A 42 9.02 5.17 -7.92
C ILE A 42 9.99 4.89 -6.76
N GLY A 43 11.26 5.29 -6.89
CA GLY A 43 12.25 5.08 -5.85
C GLY A 43 11.95 5.82 -4.55
N GLN A 44 11.47 7.07 -4.63
CA GLN A 44 11.06 7.82 -3.43
C GLN A 44 9.78 7.25 -2.82
N MET A 45 8.82 6.79 -3.65
CA MET A 45 7.62 6.12 -3.16
C MET A 45 7.99 4.84 -2.39
N ALA A 46 8.88 4.00 -2.94
CA ALA A 46 9.34 2.78 -2.29
C ALA A 46 10.08 3.07 -0.97
N ALA A 47 10.95 4.09 -0.97
CA ALA A 47 11.64 4.53 0.25
C ALA A 47 10.64 5.01 1.32
N HIS A 48 9.57 5.71 0.91
CA HIS A 48 8.51 6.15 1.82
C HIS A 48 7.76 4.96 2.44
N VAL A 49 7.36 3.96 1.62
CA VAL A 49 6.71 2.74 2.10
C VAL A 49 7.60 2.04 3.14
N LEU A 50 8.88 1.84 2.84
CA LEU A 50 9.81 1.17 3.75
C LEU A 50 10.06 1.94 5.04
N ALA A 51 9.99 3.27 5.01
CA ALA A 51 10.20 4.11 6.20
C ALA A 51 9.05 4.00 7.22
N VAL A 52 7.83 3.68 6.76
CA VAL A 52 6.65 3.57 7.62
C VAL A 52 6.21 2.14 7.89
N ALA A 53 6.71 1.18 7.10
CA ALA A 53 6.38 -0.22 7.25
C ALA A 53 6.99 -0.83 8.53
N PRO A 54 6.31 -1.78 9.20
CA PRO A 54 6.89 -2.56 10.28
C PRO A 54 7.99 -3.50 9.75
N PRO A 55 8.80 -4.12 10.63
CA PRO A 55 9.91 -5.00 10.20
C PRO A 55 9.47 -6.20 9.34
N LEU A 56 8.23 -6.65 9.49
CA LEU A 56 7.62 -7.71 8.68
C LEU A 56 6.25 -7.25 8.20
N PHE A 57 6.08 -7.21 6.88
CA PHE A 57 4.85 -6.76 6.24
C PHE A 57 4.62 -7.52 4.94
N ALA A 58 3.38 -7.49 4.47
CA ALA A 58 2.99 -7.88 3.12
C ALA A 58 2.61 -6.62 2.34
N LEU A 59 2.87 -6.62 1.04
CA LEU A 59 2.60 -5.46 0.18
C LEU A 59 1.90 -5.93 -1.09
N ALA A 60 0.85 -5.22 -1.50
CA ALA A 60 0.20 -5.41 -2.77
C ALA A 60 0.03 -4.05 -3.46
N GLY A 61 0.33 -4.02 -4.76
CA GLY A 61 0.23 -2.81 -5.56
C GLY A 61 -0.41 -3.08 -6.89
N HIS A 62 -1.18 -2.10 -7.38
CA HIS A 62 -1.77 -2.13 -8.71
C HIS A 62 -1.08 -1.10 -9.61
N SER A 63 -0.73 -1.47 -10.85
CA SER A 63 -0.13 -0.57 -11.84
C SER A 63 1.10 0.19 -11.31
N MET A 64 1.07 1.51 -11.10
CA MET A 64 2.18 2.27 -10.51
C MET A 64 2.53 1.74 -9.12
N GLY A 65 1.53 1.47 -8.28
CA GLY A 65 1.71 0.85 -6.98
C GLY A 65 2.37 -0.53 -7.08
N GLY A 66 2.10 -1.28 -8.14
CA GLY A 66 2.75 -2.58 -8.41
C GLY A 66 4.22 -2.47 -8.80
N ARG A 67 4.70 -1.29 -9.21
CA ARG A 67 6.14 -1.02 -9.44
C ARG A 67 6.85 -0.56 -8.17
N VAL A 68 6.11 -0.01 -7.21
CA VAL A 68 6.61 0.41 -5.90
C VAL A 68 6.77 -0.81 -4.98
N ALA A 69 5.87 -1.80 -5.11
CA ALA A 69 5.93 -3.07 -4.39
C ALA A 69 7.01 -4.02 -4.92
#